data_AF-A0A381V673-F1
#
_entry.id   AF-A0A381V673-F1
#
_cell.length_a   1.000
_cell.length_b   1.000
_cell.length_c   1.000
_cell.angle_alpha   90.00
_cell.angle_beta   90.00
_cell.angle_gamma   90.00
#
_symmetry.space_group_name_H-M   'P 1'
#
loop_
_entity.id
_entity.type
_entity.pdbx_description
1 polymer ?
#
loop_
_entity_poly.entity_id
_entity_poly.type
_entity_poly.pdbx_seq_one_letter_code
_entity_poly.pdbx_strand_id
1 'polypeptide(L)'
;MGDIPYFPTMRTILTLVLSLALSYAQFGKVDVSVDDRLLHDTERQEISSLKDEVARFFSGRIWHGDFQGLKIPLHISIAFQGVAQRGGLKTFHAQILI
;
A
#
# COMPACT_ATOMS: atom_id res chain seq x y z
N MET A 1 45.31 10.09 -9.06
CA MET A 1 43.86 10.14 -8.81
C MET A 1 43.21 9.09 -9.69
N GLY A 2 42.59 8.07 -9.11
CA GLY A 2 41.90 7.02 -9.88
C GLY A 2 40.47 7.46 -10.19
N ASP A 3 40.08 7.40 -11.45
CA ASP A 3 38.73 7.73 -11.89
C ASP A 3 37.73 6.75 -11.26
N ILE A 4 36.83 7.27 -10.43
CA ILE A 4 35.79 6.47 -9.80
C ILE A 4 34.81 6.05 -10.91
N PRO A 5 34.58 4.75 -11.13
CA PRO A 5 33.66 4.32 -12.17
C PRO A 5 32.23 4.78 -11.82
N TYR A 6 31.72 5.75 -12.58
CA TYR A 6 30.43 6.43 -12.33
C TYR A 6 29.22 5.50 -12.38
N PHE A 7 29.27 4.46 -13.23
CA PHE A 7 28.13 3.55 -13.44
C PHE A 7 27.84 2.63 -12.23
N PRO A 8 28.83 1.89 -11.66
CA PRO A 8 28.59 1.08 -10.47
C PRO A 8 28.33 1.92 -9.21
N THR A 9 28.91 3.12 -9.10
CA THR A 9 28.67 4.04 -7.98
C THR A 9 27.27 4.63 -7.99
N MET A 10 26.73 4.99 -9.16
CA MET A 10 25.33 5.41 -9.31
C MET A 10 24.36 4.29 -8.89
N ARG A 11 24.65 3.04 -9.26
CA ARG A 11 23.82 1.89 -8.87
C ARG A 11 23.85 1.66 -7.36
N THR A 12 25.02 1.73 -6.72
CA THR A 12 25.13 1.54 -5.26
C THR A 12 24.46 2.67 -4.49
N ILE A 13 24.59 3.92 -4.94
CA ILE A 13 23.89 5.07 -4.35
C ILE A 13 22.37 4.89 -4.48
N LEU A 14 21.86 4.49 -5.65
CA LEU A 14 20.43 4.24 -5.84
C LEU A 14 19.89 3.15 -4.90
N THR A 15 20.61 2.03 -4.76
CA THR A 15 20.22 0.97 -3.82
C THR A 15 20.28 1.43 -2.37
N LEU A 16 21.26 2.28 -2.01
CA LEU A 16 21.38 2.84 -0.66
C LEU A 16 20.20 3.76 -0.35
N VAL A 17 19.86 4.67 -1.27
CA VAL A 17 18.71 5.58 -1.14
C VAL A 17 17.40 4.82 -1.02
N LEU A 18 17.19 3.78 -1.84
CA LEU A 18 16.01 2.90 -1.72
C LEU A 18 15.96 2.19 -0.36
N SER A 19 17.09 1.67 0.12
CA SER A 19 17.14 0.96 1.40
C SER A 19 16.87 1.87 2.60
N LEU A 20 17.37 3.12 2.57
CA LEU A 20 17.08 4.12 3.60
C LEU A 20 15.61 4.49 3.59
N ALA A 21 15.00 4.70 2.42
CA ALA A 21 13.58 5.02 2.30
C ALA A 21 12.68 3.93 2.93
N LEU A 22 13.06 2.65 2.79
CA LEU A 22 12.34 1.53 3.40
C LEU A 22 12.47 1.47 4.94
N SER A 23 13.55 2.02 5.51
CA SER A 23 13.80 2.01 6.96
C SER A 23 12.97 3.02 7.75
N TYR A 24 12.31 3.97 7.06
CA TYR A 24 11.47 5.02 7.66
C TYR A 24 9.96 4.68 7.69
N ALA A 25 9.57 3.45 7.34
CA ALA A 25 8.18 3.03 7.42
C ALA A 25 7.70 2.96 8.89
N GLN A 26 6.58 3.62 9.18
CA GLN A 26 5.96 3.63 10.53
C GLN A 26 5.30 2.27 10.86
N PHE A 27 4.64 1.68 9.86
CA PHE A 27 4.04 0.35 9.98
C PHE A 27 5.00 -0.71 9.47
N GLY A 28 5.24 -1.75 10.28
CA GLY A 28 6.21 -2.80 9.97
C GLY A 28 5.62 -3.91 9.10
N LYS A 29 4.38 -4.32 9.43
CA LYS A 29 3.60 -5.30 8.67
C LYS A 29 2.20 -4.74 8.50
N VAL A 30 1.84 -4.38 7.26
CA VAL A 30 0.48 -4.00 6.89
C VAL A 30 -0.16 -5.21 6.22
N ASP A 31 -1.13 -5.81 6.89
CA ASP A 31 -1.93 -6.90 6.34
C ASP A 31 -3.31 -6.37 5.97
N VAL A 32 -3.73 -6.61 4.74
CA VAL A 32 -5.01 -6.12 4.21
C VAL A 32 -5.81 -7.33 3.74
N SER A 33 -6.96 -7.56 4.36
CA SER A 33 -7.93 -8.56 3.95
C SER A 33 -9.11 -7.90 3.26
N VAL A 34 -9.53 -8.47 2.13
CA VAL A 34 -10.71 -8.03 1.38
C VAL A 34 -11.69 -9.19 1.32
N ASP A 35 -12.87 -8.97 1.87
CA ASP A 35 -14.04 -9.84 1.74
C ASP A 35 -14.91 -9.28 0.59
N ASP A 36 -14.86 -9.98 -0.54
CA ASP A 36 -15.47 -9.60 -1.81
C ASP A 36 -16.62 -10.54 -2.24
N ARG A 37 -17.07 -11.44 -1.35
CA ARG A 37 -18.05 -12.50 -1.69
C ARG A 37 -19.39 -11.97 -2.19
N LEU A 38 -19.76 -10.74 -1.82
CA LEU A 38 -21.00 -10.10 -2.25
C LEU A 38 -20.87 -9.37 -3.59
N LEU A 39 -19.67 -9.36 -4.21
CA LEU A 39 -19.42 -8.72 -5.51
C LEU A 39 -19.48 -9.73 -6.66
N HIS A 40 -19.94 -9.26 -7.81
CA HIS A 40 -19.86 -9.98 -9.09
C HIS A 40 -18.42 -10.03 -9.63
N ASP A 41 -18.11 -10.96 -10.53
CA ASP A 41 -16.75 -11.15 -11.05
C ASP A 41 -16.14 -9.89 -11.69
N THR A 42 -16.95 -9.13 -12.45
CA THR A 42 -16.51 -7.86 -13.05
C THR A 42 -16.15 -6.82 -11.98
N GLU A 43 -16.92 -6.76 -10.90
CA GLU A 43 -16.68 -5.87 -9.76
C GLU A 43 -15.41 -6.24 -9.02
N ARG A 44 -15.17 -7.55 -8.81
CA ARG A 44 -13.95 -8.06 -8.20
C ARG A 44 -12.72 -7.72 -9.01
N GLN A 45 -12.82 -7.79 -10.34
CA GLN A 45 -11.74 -7.42 -11.23
C GLN A 45 -11.41 -5.92 -11.11
N GLU A 46 -12.43 -5.06 -11.05
CA GLU A 46 -12.26 -3.61 -10.85
C GLU A 46 -11.55 -3.26 -9.54
N ILE A 47 -11.80 -4.01 -8.46
CA ILE A 47 -11.19 -3.77 -7.14
C ILE A 47 -9.95 -4.61 -6.86
N SER A 48 -9.46 -5.39 -7.83
CA SER A 48 -8.39 -6.38 -7.62
C SER A 48 -7.08 -5.77 -7.11
N SER A 49 -6.78 -4.51 -7.47
CA SER A 49 -5.59 -3.78 -7.00
C SER A 49 -5.78 -3.10 -5.64
N LEU A 50 -7.02 -2.99 -5.15
CA LEU A 50 -7.34 -2.20 -3.95
C LEU A 50 -6.55 -2.66 -2.72
N LYS A 51 -6.42 -3.98 -2.55
CA LYS A 51 -5.65 -4.57 -1.45
C LYS A 51 -4.21 -4.05 -1.42
N ASP A 52 -3.53 -4.11 -2.57
CA ASP A 52 -2.13 -3.72 -2.69
C ASP A 52 -1.96 -2.21 -2.62
N GLU A 53 -2.89 -1.45 -3.19
CA GLU A 53 -2.91 0.01 -3.11
C GLU A 53 -3.07 0.50 -1.67
N VAL A 54 -3.99 -0.10 -0.90
CA VAL A 54 -4.18 0.21 0.53
C VAL A 54 -2.92 -0.16 1.32
N ALA A 55 -2.39 -1.37 1.12
CA ALA A 55 -1.16 -1.80 1.79
C ALA A 55 0.01 -0.85 1.49
N ARG A 56 0.15 -0.42 0.24
CA ARG A 56 1.18 0.54 -0.20
C ARG A 56 0.95 1.95 0.35
N PHE A 57 -0.29 2.40 0.44
CA PHE A 57 -0.65 3.72 0.96
C PHE A 57 -0.29 3.88 2.44
N PHE A 58 -0.47 2.83 3.23
CA PHE A 58 -0.10 2.80 4.65
C PHE A 58 1.39 2.56 4.87
N SER A 59 2.02 1.67 4.11
CA SER A 59 3.46 1.36 4.28
C SER A 59 4.40 2.38 3.63
N GLY A 60 3.98 3.02 2.53
CA GLY A 60 4.82 3.90 1.71
C GLY A 60 4.93 5.34 2.19
N ARG A 61 4.31 5.70 3.32
CA ARG A 61 4.31 7.06 3.85
C ARG A 61 4.60 7.09 5.35
N ILE A 62 5.29 8.16 5.76
CA ILE A 62 5.45 8.52 7.16
C ILE A 62 4.16 9.26 7.55
N TRP A 63 3.40 8.69 8.49
CA TRP A 63 2.17 9.33 8.97
C TRP A 63 2.47 10.33 10.08
N HIS A 64 3.48 10.06 10.89
CA HIS A 64 3.96 10.97 11.92
C HIS A 64 5.47 10.84 12.13
N GLY A 65 6.17 11.97 12.17
CA GLY A 65 7.64 12.00 12.26
C GLY A 65 8.20 11.38 13.54
N ASP A 66 7.51 11.60 14.67
CA ASP A 66 7.96 11.13 15.98
C ASP A 66 7.77 9.62 16.19
N PHE A 67 7.00 8.97 15.31
CA PHE A 67 6.63 7.56 15.39
C PHE A 67 7.31 6.70 14.31
N GLN A 68 8.38 7.20 13.71
CA GLN A 68 9.17 6.45 12.72
C GLN A 68 9.88 5.25 13.36
N GLY A 69 9.91 4.12 12.64
CA GLY A 69 10.67 2.93 13.06
C GLY A 69 10.02 2.06 14.14
N LEU A 70 8.81 2.40 14.62
CA LEU A 70 8.07 1.60 15.62
C LEU A 70 7.63 0.23 15.12
N LYS A 71 7.55 0.02 13.80
CA LYS A 71 7.14 -1.25 13.17
C LYS A 71 5.77 -1.75 13.66
N ILE A 72 4.83 -0.83 13.85
CA ILE A 72 3.50 -1.17 14.34
C ILE A 72 2.82 -2.13 13.34
N PRO A 73 2.30 -3.29 13.78
CA PRO A 73 1.50 -4.14 12.91
C PRO A 73 0.13 -3.49 12.68
N LEU A 74 -0.30 -3.44 11.42
CA LEU A 74 -1.59 -2.88 11.02
C LEU A 74 -2.38 -3.96 10.29
N HIS A 75 -3.60 -4.21 10.73
CA HIS A 75 -4.51 -5.17 10.11
C HIS A 75 -5.75 -4.43 9.65
N ILE A 76 -5.98 -4.40 8.34
CA ILE A 76 -7.11 -3.70 7.74
C ILE A 76 -7.99 -4.74 7.08
N SER A 77 -9.25 -4.83 7.52
CA SER A 77 -10.24 -5.68 6.87
C SER A 77 -11.30 -4.84 6.19
N ILE A 78 -11.49 -5.08 4.90
CA ILE A 78 -12.49 -4.41 4.06
C ILE A 78 -13.53 -5.46 3.67
N ALA A 79 -14.79 -5.25 4.03
CA ALA A 79 -15.89 -6.15 3.68
C ALA A 79 -16.89 -5.43 2.78
N PHE A 80 -17.00 -5.88 1.54
CA PHE A 80 -17.94 -5.31 0.56
C PHE A 80 -19.35 -5.81 0.83
N GLN A 81 -20.32 -4.89 0.79
CA GLN A 81 -21.73 -5.15 1.03
C GLN A 81 -22.59 -5.11 -0.23
N GLY A 82 -22.02 -4.60 -1.33
CA GLY A 82 -22.67 -4.53 -2.63
C GLY A 82 -22.28 -3.28 -3.40
N VAL A 83 -22.92 -3.11 -4.55
CA VAL A 83 -22.66 -2.03 -5.49
C VAL A 83 -23.96 -1.36 -5.87
N ALA A 84 -23.96 -0.03 -5.90
CA ALA A 84 -25.04 0.80 -6.39
C ALA A 84 -24.61 1.52 -7.67
N GLN A 85 -25.47 1.52 -8.70
CA GLN A 85 -25.21 2.24 -9.95
C GLN A 85 -26.30 3.28 -10.19
N ARG A 86 -25.93 4.55 -10.29
CA ARG A 86 -26.86 5.65 -10.57
C ARG A 86 -26.20 6.69 -11.47
N GLY A 87 -26.82 6.95 -12.63
CA GLY A 87 -26.36 7.99 -13.56
C GLY A 87 -24.96 7.75 -14.13
N GLY A 88 -24.59 6.49 -14.38
CA GLY A 88 -23.26 6.12 -14.87
C GLY A 88 -22.16 6.07 -13.79
N LEU A 89 -22.45 6.52 -12.57
CA LEU A 89 -21.55 6.35 -11.42
C LEU A 89 -21.78 4.99 -10.77
N LYS A 90 -20.70 4.27 -10.52
CA LYS A 90 -20.68 3.01 -9.78
C LYS A 90 -20.10 3.25 -8.39
N THR A 91 -20.86 2.93 -7.36
CA THR A 91 -20.52 3.16 -5.95
C THR A 91 -20.43 1.83 -5.23
N PHE A 92 -19.28 1.55 -4.62
CA PHE A 92 -19.09 0.37 -3.79
C PHE A 92 -19.41 0.68 -2.33
N HIS A 93 -20.20 -0.17 -1.69
CA HIS A 93 -20.44 -0.09 -0.26
C HIS A 93 -19.56 -1.11 0.46
N ALA A 94 -18.77 -0.65 1.41
CA ALA A 94 -17.90 -1.50 2.20
C ALA A 94 -17.83 -1.03 3.66
N GLN A 95 -17.63 -1.99 4.56
CA GLN A 95 -17.29 -1.75 5.96
C GLN A 95 -15.79 -1.98 6.15
N ILE A 96 -15.17 -1.13 6.98
CA ILE A 96 -13.73 -1.14 7.21
C ILE A 96 -13.49 -1.34 8.71
N LEU A 97 -12.64 -2.31 9.05
CA LEU A 97 -12.15 -2.57 10.39
C LEU A 97 -10.63 -2.42 10.40
N ILE A 98 -10.11 -1.68 11.38
CA ILE A 98 -8.67 -1.38 11.57
C ILE A 98 -8.31 -1.62 13.03
#